data_AF-A0A3N7H586-F1
#
_entry.id   AF-A0A3N7H586-F1
#
_cell.length_a   1.000
_cell.length_b   1.000
_cell.length_c   1.000
_cell.angle_alpha   90.00
_cell.angle_beta   90.00
_cell.angle_gamma   90.00
#
_symmetry.space_group_name_H-M   'P 1'
#
loop_
_entity.id
_entity.type
_entity.pdbx_description
1 polymer ?
#
loop_
_entity_poly.entity_id
_entity_poly.type
_entity_poly.pdbx_seq_one_letter_code
_entity_poly.pdbx_strand_id
1 'polypeptide(L)'
;MELSYVSKEWFLARKPYHRLTAYDQFYLKICRNLYRIIRRAIGNHESSNSECRELAYRITAYFEDVVNGIGFWEVVVGHFKNVYGKRIPFFSKVQLDEWEEDYEDINPADIHFLIYQHFAVLHRENYKVSYVDVLCIDMLREEIVDYLDAIEEVKLTDFYSTFLQVPDDFFELKDVLSWLVYESYLFGSEFSARLIDFEGKLLEEADPSMLERINMLRYAEKDRLMFTVPSALGALLPLDVWAGVLTDKPRDSALLLGL
;
A
#
# COMPACT_ATOMS: atom_id res chain seq x y z
N MET A 1 -14.56 6.64 26.39
CA MET A 1 -13.35 6.29 25.61
C MET A 1 -13.80 5.98 24.20
N GLU A 2 -13.62 6.89 23.26
CA GLU A 2 -13.75 6.53 21.84
C GLU A 2 -12.66 5.50 21.55
N LEU A 3 -13.06 4.28 21.21
CA LEU A 3 -12.17 3.35 20.52
C LEU A 3 -11.83 4.01 19.18
N SER A 4 -10.64 4.60 19.09
CA SER A 4 -10.13 5.05 17.80
C SER A 4 -10.11 3.83 16.87
N TYR A 5 -10.91 3.85 15.81
CA TYR A 5 -10.95 2.76 14.81
C TYR A 5 -9.53 2.42 14.29
N VAL A 6 -8.62 3.40 14.33
CA VAL A 6 -7.17 3.25 14.15
C VAL A 6 -6.50 3.04 15.53
N SER A 7 -6.44 1.80 16.00
CA SER A 7 -5.69 1.45 17.22
C SER A 7 -4.18 1.37 16.95
N LYS A 8 -3.37 1.41 18.02
CA LYS A 8 -1.90 1.28 17.90
C LYS A 8 -1.53 -0.11 17.37
N GLU A 9 -2.21 -1.12 17.90
CA GLU A 9 -1.99 -2.53 17.60
C GLU A 9 -2.35 -2.83 16.14
N TRP A 10 -3.49 -2.30 15.67
CA TRP A 10 -3.93 -2.46 14.30
C TRP A 10 -2.99 -1.79 13.30
N PHE A 11 -2.47 -0.59 13.63
CA PHE A 11 -1.52 0.11 12.78
C PHE A 11 -0.17 -0.61 12.72
N LEU A 12 0.34 -1.04 13.87
CA LEU A 12 1.63 -1.71 13.98
C LEU A 12 1.64 -3.11 13.37
N ALA A 13 0.48 -3.79 13.32
CA ALA A 13 0.33 -5.10 12.69
C ALA A 13 0.59 -5.11 11.17
N ARG A 14 0.77 -3.93 10.54
CA ARG A 14 1.13 -3.81 9.12
C ARG A 14 2.60 -3.44 8.89
N LYS A 15 3.36 -3.26 9.98
CA LYS A 15 4.79 -2.98 9.93
C LYS A 15 5.55 -4.30 9.93
N PRO A 16 6.71 -4.37 9.27
CA PRO A 16 7.55 -5.57 9.27
C PRO A 16 8.29 -5.80 10.61
N TYR A 17 7.83 -5.14 11.68
CA TYR A 17 8.40 -5.18 13.01
C TYR A 17 7.30 -4.93 14.06
N HIS A 18 7.55 -5.34 15.30
CA HIS A 18 6.53 -5.36 16.35
C HIS A 18 6.74 -4.34 17.47
N ARG A 19 7.80 -3.53 17.42
CA ARG A 19 8.09 -2.54 18.45
C ARG A 19 7.62 -1.15 18.03
N LEU A 20 6.68 -0.58 18.78
CA LEU A 20 6.24 0.80 18.58
C LEU A 20 7.33 1.79 19.01
N THR A 21 7.69 2.71 18.12
CA THR A 21 8.69 3.76 18.34
C THR A 21 8.07 5.16 18.25
N ALA A 22 8.88 6.19 18.50
CA ALA A 22 8.46 7.58 18.30
C ALA A 22 8.24 7.94 16.81
N TYR A 23 8.84 7.16 15.89
CA TYR A 23 8.60 7.21 14.45
C TYR A 23 7.19 6.71 14.14
N ASP A 24 6.82 5.53 14.64
CA ASP A 24 5.49 4.96 14.40
C ASP A 24 4.37 5.81 15.00
N GLN A 25 4.61 6.43 16.16
CA GLN A 25 3.64 7.34 16.78
C GLN A 25 3.36 8.58 15.94
N PHE A 26 4.35 9.04 15.16
CA PHE A 26 4.19 10.16 14.24
C PHE A 26 3.27 9.78 13.07
N TYR A 27 3.57 8.69 12.36
CA TYR A 27 2.73 8.22 11.26
C TYR A 27 1.35 7.72 11.72
N LEU A 28 1.23 7.16 12.92
CA LEU A 28 -0.07 6.83 13.52
C LEU A 28 -0.94 8.08 13.75
N LYS A 29 -0.33 9.22 14.11
CA LYS A 29 -1.06 10.50 14.24
C LYS A 29 -1.57 10.96 12.88
N ILE A 30 -0.75 10.85 11.84
CA ILE A 30 -1.13 11.14 10.44
C ILE A 30 -2.31 10.28 10.02
N CYS A 31 -2.22 8.95 10.19
CA CYS A 31 -3.28 8.02 9.85
C CYS A 31 -4.60 8.33 10.57
N ARG A 32 -4.56 8.70 11.85
CA ARG A 32 -5.77 9.11 12.59
C ARG A 32 -6.40 10.40 12.08
N ASN A 33 -5.58 11.35 11.64
CA ASN A 33 -6.08 12.61 11.09
C ASN A 33 -6.68 12.39 9.70
N LEU A 34 -5.99 11.66 8.83
CA LEU A 34 -6.50 11.25 7.52
C LEU A 34 -7.81 10.47 7.66
N TYR A 35 -7.90 9.55 8.63
CA TYR A 35 -9.14 8.85 8.93
C TYR A 35 -10.29 9.83 9.21
N ARG A 36 -10.09 10.89 9.99
CA ARG A 36 -11.13 11.89 10.27
C ARG A 36 -11.52 12.70 9.02
N ILE A 37 -10.55 13.07 8.19
CA ILE A 37 -10.76 13.78 6.91
C ILE A 37 -11.63 12.91 5.99
N ILE A 38 -11.18 11.69 5.73
CA ILE A 38 -11.88 10.71 4.88
C ILE A 38 -13.28 10.41 5.42
N ARG A 39 -13.40 10.21 6.74
CA ARG A 39 -14.68 9.92 7.41
C ARG A 39 -15.69 11.04 7.24
N ARG A 40 -15.23 12.29 7.32
CA ARG A 40 -16.06 13.49 7.13
C ARG A 40 -16.57 13.56 5.70
N ALA A 41 -15.73 13.28 4.72
CA ALA A 41 -16.09 13.33 3.30
C ALA A 41 -17.09 12.22 2.90
N ILE A 42 -16.90 10.98 3.41
CA ILE A 42 -17.72 9.82 3.02
C ILE A 42 -19.05 9.74 3.79
N GLY A 43 -19.15 10.40 4.95
CA GLY A 43 -20.38 10.51 5.73
C GLY A 43 -20.68 9.30 6.64
N ASN A 44 -21.42 9.52 7.73
CA ASN A 44 -21.40 8.73 8.98
C ASN A 44 -22.00 7.29 8.97
N HIS A 45 -21.97 6.55 7.86
CA HIS A 45 -22.39 5.14 7.84
C HIS A 45 -21.37 4.21 8.50
N GLU A 46 -21.77 3.40 9.49
CA GLU A 46 -20.86 2.54 10.25
C GLU A 46 -20.07 1.53 9.38
N SER A 47 -20.69 1.04 8.30
CA SER A 47 -20.03 0.14 7.32
C SER A 47 -18.81 0.76 6.65
N SER A 48 -18.76 2.09 6.51
CA SER A 48 -17.63 2.80 5.89
C SER A 48 -16.42 2.94 6.82
N ASN A 49 -16.54 2.64 8.13
CA ASN A 49 -15.45 2.87 9.07
C ASN A 49 -14.20 2.04 8.73
N SER A 50 -14.37 0.78 8.33
CA SER A 50 -13.22 -0.07 7.96
C SER A 50 -12.57 0.44 6.66
N GLU A 51 -13.36 0.79 5.66
CA GLU A 51 -12.88 1.31 4.37
C GLU A 51 -12.13 2.63 4.56
N CYS A 52 -12.73 3.58 5.28
CA CYS A 52 -12.08 4.86 5.63
C CYS A 52 -10.75 4.64 6.35
N ARG A 53 -10.69 3.64 7.24
CA ARG A 53 -9.49 3.30 8.00
C ARG A 53 -8.40 2.69 7.12
N GLU A 54 -8.75 1.77 6.24
CA GLU A 54 -7.80 1.17 5.29
C GLU A 54 -7.27 2.23 4.32
N LEU A 55 -8.12 3.12 3.79
CA LEU A 55 -7.67 4.24 2.94
C LEU A 55 -6.74 5.18 3.69
N ALA A 56 -7.06 5.53 4.94
CA ALA A 56 -6.23 6.39 5.77
C ALA A 56 -4.84 5.78 6.00
N TYR A 57 -4.77 4.48 6.28
CA TYR A 57 -3.48 3.78 6.38
C TYR A 57 -2.74 3.79 5.04
N ARG A 58 -3.45 3.50 3.95
CA ARG A 58 -2.85 3.41 2.62
C ARG A 58 -2.16 4.71 2.22
N ILE A 59 -2.81 5.84 2.44
CA ILE A 59 -2.27 7.17 2.16
C ILE A 59 -1.14 7.52 3.12
N THR A 60 -1.25 7.15 4.41
CA THR A 60 -0.17 7.35 5.38
C THR A 60 1.10 6.59 4.98
N ALA A 61 0.95 5.35 4.53
CA ALA A 61 2.08 4.50 4.15
C ALA A 61 2.68 4.93 2.81
N TYR A 62 1.88 5.44 1.87
CA TYR A 62 2.37 6.13 0.69
C TYR A 62 3.19 7.37 1.06
N PHE A 63 2.68 8.22 1.95
CA PHE A 63 3.40 9.40 2.43
C PHE A 63 4.73 9.00 3.11
N GLU A 64 4.72 7.94 3.93
CA GLU A 64 5.92 7.36 4.55
C GLU A 64 6.93 6.86 3.51
N ASP A 65 6.47 6.17 2.47
CA ASP A 65 7.28 5.65 1.37
C ASP A 65 7.98 6.76 0.60
N VAL A 66 7.24 7.78 0.16
CA VAL A 66 7.78 8.92 -0.58
C VAL A 66 8.80 9.70 0.26
N VAL A 67 8.42 10.09 1.48
CA VAL A 67 9.27 10.93 2.35
C VAL A 67 10.52 10.22 2.84
N ASN A 68 10.46 8.90 3.08
CA ASN A 68 11.64 8.13 3.46
C ASN A 68 12.44 7.60 2.26
N GLY A 69 11.98 7.84 1.03
CA GLY A 69 12.59 7.28 -0.17
C GLY A 69 12.68 5.75 -0.13
N ILE A 70 11.62 5.07 0.35
CA ILE A 70 11.61 3.60 0.41
C ILE A 70 11.59 3.03 -1.02
N GLY A 71 10.85 3.69 -1.92
CA GLY A 71 10.90 3.49 -3.37
C GLY A 71 9.82 2.56 -3.92
N PHE A 72 8.87 2.10 -3.09
CA PHE A 72 7.82 1.20 -3.56
C PHE A 72 6.92 1.87 -4.60
N TRP A 73 6.49 3.09 -4.31
CA TRP A 73 5.67 3.87 -5.23
C TRP A 73 6.43 4.28 -6.49
N GLU A 74 7.70 4.64 -6.36
CA GLU A 74 8.53 5.03 -7.51
C GLU A 74 8.69 3.89 -8.53
N VAL A 75 8.81 2.65 -8.07
CA VAL A 75 8.78 1.48 -8.95
C VAL A 75 7.43 1.33 -9.68
N VAL A 76 6.32 1.59 -8.99
CA VAL A 76 4.97 1.53 -9.58
C VAL A 76 4.80 2.58 -10.68
N VAL A 77 5.14 3.84 -10.40
CA VAL A 77 5.03 4.91 -11.41
C VAL A 77 6.06 4.75 -12.53
N GLY A 78 7.25 4.22 -12.24
CA GLY A 78 8.25 3.85 -13.24
C GLY A 78 7.71 2.80 -14.21
N HIS A 79 7.02 1.78 -13.69
CA HIS A 79 6.32 0.80 -14.51
C HIS A 79 5.22 1.44 -15.37
N PHE A 80 4.38 2.31 -14.79
CA PHE A 80 3.35 3.02 -15.56
C PHE A 80 3.92 3.93 -16.65
N LYS A 81 5.03 4.63 -16.37
CA LYS A 81 5.74 5.43 -17.37
C LYS A 81 6.26 4.55 -18.52
N ASN A 82 6.81 3.38 -18.20
CA ASN A 82 7.32 2.45 -19.22
C ASN A 82 6.19 1.87 -20.10
N VAL A 83 5.05 1.50 -19.50
CA VAL A 83 3.95 0.84 -20.22
C VAL A 83 3.01 1.84 -20.91
N TYR A 84 2.69 2.96 -20.26
CA TYR A 84 1.67 3.92 -20.70
C TYR A 84 2.23 5.28 -21.13
N GLY A 85 3.53 5.53 -20.93
CA GLY A 85 4.17 6.82 -21.25
C GLY A 85 3.78 7.97 -20.31
N LYS A 86 3.21 7.67 -19.14
CA LYS A 86 2.71 8.64 -18.15
C LYS A 86 2.90 8.14 -16.71
N ARG A 87 2.96 9.05 -15.72
CA ARG A 87 3.14 8.71 -14.30
C ARG A 87 2.04 7.77 -13.78
N ILE A 88 0.79 8.08 -14.10
CA ILE A 88 -0.40 7.34 -13.65
C ILE A 88 -1.33 7.11 -14.85
N PRO A 89 -1.98 5.93 -14.98
CA PRO A 89 -2.97 5.69 -16.03
C PRO A 89 -4.25 6.53 -15.82
N PHE A 90 -5.16 6.51 -16.80
CA PHE A 90 -6.48 7.17 -16.77
C PHE A 90 -6.51 8.70 -16.94
N PHE A 91 -5.49 9.43 -16.53
CA PHE A 91 -5.44 10.88 -16.72
C PHE A 91 -4.89 11.30 -18.09
N SER A 92 -5.41 12.42 -18.61
CA SER A 92 -4.82 13.05 -19.79
C SER A 92 -3.42 13.58 -19.46
N LYS A 93 -2.56 13.74 -20.47
CA LYS A 93 -1.21 14.27 -20.23
C LYS A 93 -1.28 15.71 -19.68
N VAL A 94 -2.20 16.52 -20.21
CA VAL A 94 -2.43 17.90 -19.77
C VAL A 94 -2.78 17.97 -18.28
N GLN A 95 -3.69 17.12 -17.81
CA GLN A 95 -4.05 17.08 -16.37
C GLN A 95 -2.89 16.67 -15.48
N LEU A 96 -2.07 15.72 -15.94
CA LEU A 96 -0.89 15.31 -15.18
C LEU A 96 0.16 16.42 -15.18
N ASP A 97 0.42 17.05 -16.32
CA ASP A 97 1.37 18.15 -16.43
C ASP A 97 0.95 19.32 -15.49
N GLU A 98 -0.34 19.67 -15.43
CA GLU A 98 -0.89 20.67 -14.49
C GLU A 98 -0.68 20.30 -13.02
N TRP A 99 -0.90 19.04 -12.64
CA TRP A 99 -0.65 18.58 -11.27
C TRP A 99 0.83 18.39 -10.97
N GLU A 100 1.65 18.19 -12.00
CA GLU A 100 3.09 17.98 -11.89
C GLU A 100 3.87 19.30 -11.78
N GLU A 101 3.33 20.42 -12.29
CA GLU A 101 4.00 21.73 -12.26
C GLU A 101 4.08 22.36 -10.86
N ASP A 102 3.12 22.05 -9.97
CA ASP A 102 2.94 22.76 -8.70
C ASP A 102 3.26 21.94 -7.43
N TYR A 103 3.72 20.68 -7.55
CA TYR A 103 3.98 19.83 -6.38
C TYR A 103 5.47 19.78 -6.02
N GLU A 104 5.80 20.14 -4.77
CA GLU A 104 7.17 20.03 -4.23
C GLU A 104 7.41 18.68 -3.54
N ASP A 105 6.42 18.15 -2.80
CA ASP A 105 6.60 16.96 -1.95
C ASP A 105 5.66 15.80 -2.31
N ILE A 106 4.35 16.03 -2.35
CA ILE A 106 3.35 14.98 -2.59
C ILE A 106 2.57 15.24 -3.88
N ASN A 107 2.58 14.28 -4.80
CA ASN A 107 1.92 14.44 -6.09
C ASN A 107 0.39 14.22 -5.96
N PRO A 108 -0.45 15.21 -6.33
CA PRO A 108 -1.91 15.07 -6.26
C PRO A 108 -2.47 13.93 -7.12
N ALA A 109 -1.82 13.59 -8.24
CA ALA A 109 -2.20 12.49 -9.13
C ALA A 109 -2.10 11.13 -8.42
N ASP A 110 -1.07 10.96 -7.59
CA ASP A 110 -0.84 9.73 -6.84
C ASP A 110 -1.93 9.55 -5.78
N ILE A 111 -2.26 10.61 -5.04
CA ILE A 111 -3.34 10.61 -4.05
C ILE A 111 -4.68 10.28 -4.72
N HIS A 112 -5.00 10.94 -5.84
CA HIS A 112 -6.23 10.67 -6.58
C HIS A 112 -6.30 9.20 -7.02
N PHE A 113 -5.22 8.66 -7.57
CA PHE A 113 -5.17 7.27 -8.00
C PHE A 113 -5.32 6.29 -6.84
N LEU A 114 -4.67 6.53 -5.71
CA LEU A 114 -4.77 5.66 -4.53
C LEU A 114 -6.19 5.64 -3.96
N ILE A 115 -6.89 6.78 -3.96
CA ILE A 115 -8.30 6.88 -3.58
C ILE A 115 -9.17 6.09 -4.57
N TYR A 116 -9.02 6.35 -5.87
CA TYR A 116 -9.77 5.67 -6.92
C TYR A 116 -9.59 4.15 -6.84
N GLN A 117 -8.34 3.68 -6.78
CA GLN A 117 -8.02 2.26 -6.73
C GLN A 117 -8.58 1.61 -5.47
N HIS A 118 -8.50 2.28 -4.31
CA HIS A 118 -9.03 1.76 -3.06
C HIS A 118 -10.53 1.43 -3.19
N PHE A 119 -11.33 2.37 -3.70
CA PHE A 119 -12.76 2.13 -3.89
C PHE A 119 -13.02 1.16 -5.04
N ALA A 120 -12.34 1.29 -6.18
CA ALA A 120 -12.52 0.41 -7.34
C ALA A 120 -12.24 -1.08 -7.04
N VAL A 121 -11.22 -1.38 -6.22
CA VAL A 121 -10.91 -2.75 -5.79
C VAL A 121 -11.98 -3.28 -4.83
N LEU A 122 -12.40 -2.49 -3.84
CA LEU A 122 -13.50 -2.85 -2.93
C LEU A 122 -14.82 -3.13 -3.66
N HIS A 123 -15.09 -2.38 -4.75
CA HIS A 123 -16.29 -2.56 -5.56
C HIS A 123 -16.33 -3.89 -6.33
N ARG A 124 -15.18 -4.47 -6.71
CA ARG A 124 -15.14 -5.78 -7.39
C ARG A 124 -15.54 -6.94 -6.48
N GLU A 125 -15.31 -6.82 -5.18
CA GLU A 125 -15.47 -7.95 -4.25
C GLU A 125 -16.86 -7.98 -3.58
N ASN A 126 -17.53 -6.83 -3.41
CA ASN A 126 -18.76 -6.76 -2.61
C ASN A 126 -20.08 -6.51 -3.37
N TYR A 127 -20.08 -6.23 -4.69
CA TYR A 127 -21.26 -5.98 -5.55
C TYR A 127 -22.35 -5.00 -5.02
N LYS A 128 -22.12 -4.35 -3.87
CA LYS A 128 -23.08 -3.53 -3.14
C LYS A 128 -22.35 -2.41 -2.41
N VAL A 129 -22.07 -1.30 -3.10
CA VAL A 129 -22.19 0.09 -2.62
C VAL A 129 -21.88 0.99 -3.82
N SER A 130 -22.64 2.08 -3.90
CA SER A 130 -22.61 3.17 -4.88
C SER A 130 -21.20 3.55 -5.34
N TYR A 131 -21.00 3.76 -6.64
CA TYR A 131 -19.83 4.45 -7.17
C TYR A 131 -19.56 5.69 -6.32
N VAL A 132 -18.34 5.82 -5.79
CA VAL A 132 -17.90 7.09 -5.21
C VAL A 132 -17.92 8.10 -6.36
N ASP A 133 -18.71 9.16 -6.20
CA ASP A 133 -18.82 10.23 -7.18
C ASP A 133 -17.42 10.79 -7.47
N VAL A 134 -17.10 11.01 -8.75
CA VAL A 134 -15.81 11.60 -9.17
C VAL A 134 -15.55 12.92 -8.43
N LEU A 135 -16.61 13.71 -8.20
CA LEU A 135 -16.53 14.96 -7.43
C LEU A 135 -16.09 14.72 -5.97
N CYS A 136 -16.50 13.60 -5.37
CA CYS A 136 -16.09 13.24 -4.02
C CYS A 136 -14.61 12.86 -3.96
N ILE A 137 -14.09 12.21 -5.01
CA ILE A 137 -12.66 11.88 -5.12
C ILE A 137 -11.82 13.16 -5.25
N ASP A 138 -12.24 14.11 -6.10
CA ASP A 138 -11.52 15.38 -6.29
C ASP A 138 -11.45 16.20 -5.00
N MET A 139 -12.59 16.39 -4.31
CA MET A 139 -12.63 17.10 -3.03
C MET A 139 -11.78 16.41 -1.96
N LEU A 140 -11.85 15.07 -1.89
CA LEU A 140 -11.07 14.31 -0.92
C LEU A 140 -9.57 14.38 -1.21
N ARG A 141 -9.17 14.35 -2.49
CA ARG A 141 -7.77 14.56 -2.90
C ARG A 141 -7.26 15.89 -2.37
N GLU A 142 -7.97 16.98 -2.62
CA GLU A 142 -7.57 18.33 -2.20
C GLU A 142 -7.39 18.41 -0.68
N GLU A 143 -8.37 17.97 0.11
CA GLU A 143 -8.26 18.00 1.57
C GLU A 143 -7.10 17.15 2.12
N ILE A 144 -6.78 16.04 1.45
CA ILE A 144 -5.68 15.16 1.84
C ILE A 144 -4.33 15.78 1.48
N VAL A 145 -4.19 16.32 0.27
CA VAL A 145 -2.98 17.01 -0.18
C VAL A 145 -2.69 18.20 0.73
N ASP A 146 -3.67 19.08 0.95
CA ASP A 146 -3.56 20.24 1.86
C ASP A 146 -3.10 19.82 3.27
N TYR A 147 -3.63 18.70 3.79
CA TYR A 147 -3.26 18.19 5.10
C TYR A 147 -1.82 17.64 5.14
N LEU A 148 -1.38 16.94 4.10
CA LEU A 148 -0.03 16.38 4.02
C LEU A 148 1.02 17.46 3.78
N ASP A 149 0.75 18.43 2.91
CA ASP A 149 1.65 19.55 2.61
C ASP A 149 1.83 20.49 3.81
N ALA A 150 0.83 20.55 4.71
CA ALA A 150 0.96 21.29 5.97
C ALA A 150 1.92 20.65 7.00
N ILE A 151 2.47 19.46 6.72
CA ILE A 151 3.40 18.75 7.61
C ILE A 151 4.84 19.20 7.32
N GLU A 152 5.30 20.24 8.01
CA GLU A 152 6.65 20.82 7.81
C GLU A 152 7.79 19.89 8.30
N GLU A 153 7.59 19.18 9.43
CA GLU A 153 8.61 18.32 10.02
C GLU A 153 8.20 16.84 9.94
N VAL A 154 8.93 16.10 9.11
CA VAL A 154 8.74 14.66 8.91
C VAL A 154 9.74 13.84 9.72
N LYS A 155 9.30 12.69 10.25
CA LYS A 155 10.21 11.75 10.92
C LYS A 155 10.71 10.72 9.93
N LEU A 156 12.04 10.63 9.83
CA LEU A 156 12.71 9.67 8.95
C LEU A 156 13.15 8.42 9.71
N THR A 157 13.36 7.33 8.98
CA THR A 157 13.94 6.07 9.45
C THR A 157 14.86 5.47 8.39
N ASP A 158 15.91 4.79 8.84
CA ASP A 158 16.77 3.96 7.98
C ASP A 158 16.35 2.48 7.99
N PHE A 159 15.34 2.09 8.77
CA PHE A 159 14.91 0.69 8.94
C PHE A 159 14.70 -0.02 7.59
N TYR A 160 13.95 0.59 6.67
CA TYR A 160 13.62 -0.04 5.37
C TYR A 160 14.84 -0.20 4.46
N SER A 161 15.89 0.60 4.66
CA SER A 161 17.15 0.43 3.90
C SER A 161 17.80 -0.91 4.21
N THR A 162 17.74 -1.35 5.46
CA THR A 162 18.28 -2.61 5.96
C THR A 162 17.30 -3.77 5.74
N PHE A 163 16.01 -3.55 6.01
CA PHE A 163 14.99 -4.59 5.84
C PHE A 163 14.81 -5.02 4.38
N LEU A 164 14.94 -4.09 3.42
CA LEU A 164 14.84 -4.37 1.99
C LEU A 164 16.23 -4.58 1.37
N GLN A 165 17.07 -5.39 2.00
CA GLN A 165 18.30 -5.92 1.38
C GLN A 165 18.03 -7.30 0.77
N VAL A 166 18.89 -7.74 -0.14
CA VAL A 166 18.84 -9.11 -0.66
C VAL A 166 19.23 -10.06 0.47
N PRO A 167 18.34 -10.95 0.93
CA PRO A 167 18.68 -11.90 1.97
C PRO A 167 19.56 -13.02 1.41
N ASP A 168 20.39 -13.60 2.27
CA ASP A 168 21.22 -14.75 1.89
C ASP A 168 20.40 -16.05 1.79
N ASP A 169 19.30 -16.12 2.54
CA ASP A 169 18.43 -17.30 2.62
C ASP A 169 17.08 -17.09 1.93
N PHE A 170 16.60 -18.15 1.28
CA PHE A 170 15.33 -18.11 0.55
C PHE A 170 14.12 -17.94 1.48
N PHE A 171 14.15 -18.46 2.71
CA PHE A 171 13.06 -18.27 3.66
C PHE A 171 13.01 -16.83 4.19
N GLU A 172 14.16 -16.19 4.37
CA GLU A 172 14.20 -14.75 4.69
C GLU A 172 13.60 -13.90 3.56
N LEU A 173 13.88 -14.23 2.30
CA LEU A 173 13.22 -13.60 1.14
C LEU A 173 11.71 -13.81 1.19
N LYS A 174 11.26 -15.02 1.54
CA LYS A 174 9.83 -15.31 1.68
C LYS A 174 9.20 -14.47 2.79
N ASP A 175 9.87 -14.22 3.90
CA ASP A 175 9.34 -13.40 4.99
C ASP A 175 9.17 -11.93 4.54
N VAL A 176 10.16 -11.36 3.85
CA VAL A 176 10.07 -10.01 3.28
C VAL A 176 8.94 -9.90 2.25
N LEU A 177 8.84 -10.87 1.33
CA LEU A 177 7.77 -10.91 0.34
C LEU A 177 6.41 -11.16 0.99
N SER A 178 6.33 -11.95 2.06
CA SER A 178 5.08 -12.18 2.77
C SER A 178 4.56 -10.88 3.38
N TRP A 179 5.42 -10.11 4.04
CA TRP A 179 5.04 -8.77 4.51
C TRP A 179 4.62 -7.86 3.35
N LEU A 180 5.41 -7.81 2.27
CA LEU A 180 5.11 -6.97 1.11
C LEU A 180 3.74 -7.31 0.51
N VAL A 181 3.43 -8.60 0.41
CA VAL A 181 2.21 -9.07 -0.25
C VAL A 181 0.98 -8.94 0.64
N TYR A 182 1.08 -9.28 1.93
CA TYR A 182 -0.10 -9.39 2.80
C TYR A 182 -0.30 -8.19 3.73
N GLU A 183 0.74 -7.42 4.02
CA GLU A 183 0.70 -6.39 5.07
C GLU A 183 1.01 -4.98 4.55
N SER A 184 1.71 -4.85 3.41
CA SER A 184 2.03 -3.55 2.83
C SER A 184 0.81 -2.80 2.31
N TYR A 185 0.95 -1.48 2.15
CA TYR A 185 -0.10 -0.61 1.62
C TYR A 185 -0.39 -0.81 0.13
N LEU A 186 0.58 -1.34 -0.63
CA LEU A 186 0.43 -1.57 -2.07
C LEU A 186 -0.46 -2.78 -2.33
N PHE A 187 -0.16 -3.90 -1.67
CA PHE A 187 -0.73 -5.21 -2.00
C PHE A 187 -1.59 -5.83 -0.90
N GLY A 188 -1.38 -5.43 0.35
CA GLY A 188 -1.91 -6.13 1.53
C GLY A 188 -3.41 -6.35 1.50
N SER A 189 -4.18 -5.31 1.14
CA SER A 189 -5.64 -5.42 1.04
C SER A 189 -6.08 -6.41 -0.03
N GLU A 190 -5.46 -6.37 -1.22
CA GLU A 190 -5.84 -7.21 -2.36
C GLU A 190 -5.48 -8.68 -2.10
N PHE A 191 -4.24 -8.94 -1.72
CA PHE A 191 -3.77 -10.33 -1.59
C PHE A 191 -4.26 -11.01 -0.32
N SER A 192 -4.50 -10.25 0.75
CA SER A 192 -5.18 -10.80 1.94
C SER A 192 -6.62 -11.20 1.61
N ALA A 193 -7.36 -10.40 0.85
CA ALA A 193 -8.71 -10.76 0.42
C ALA A 193 -8.72 -12.03 -0.44
N ARG A 194 -7.78 -12.14 -1.40
CA ARG A 194 -7.61 -13.36 -2.22
C ARG A 194 -7.30 -14.60 -1.37
N LEU A 195 -6.44 -14.46 -0.37
CA LEU A 195 -6.11 -15.56 0.54
C LEU A 195 -7.32 -15.98 1.39
N ILE A 196 -8.10 -15.01 1.89
CA ILE A 196 -9.32 -15.27 2.67
C ILE A 196 -10.38 -15.97 1.81
N ASP A 197 -10.57 -15.55 0.55
CA ASP A 197 -11.48 -16.20 -0.39
C ASP A 197 -11.05 -17.65 -0.69
N PHE A 198 -9.75 -17.88 -0.89
CA PHE A 198 -9.20 -19.22 -1.03
C PHE A 198 -9.42 -20.08 0.22
N GLU A 199 -9.11 -19.56 1.41
CA GLU A 199 -9.33 -20.26 2.68
C GLU A 199 -10.81 -20.57 2.91
N GLY A 200 -11.71 -19.65 2.55
CA GLY A 200 -13.16 -19.86 2.62
C GLY A 200 -13.62 -21.04 1.78
N LYS A 201 -13.24 -21.07 0.49
CA LYS A 201 -13.54 -22.18 -0.43
C LYS A 201 -12.96 -23.50 0.05
N LEU A 202 -11.73 -23.46 0.55
CA LEU A 202 -11.05 -24.63 1.07
C LEU A 202 -11.77 -25.22 2.30
N LEU A 203 -12.32 -24.37 3.17
CA LEU A 203 -13.10 -24.79 4.34
C LEU A 203 -14.49 -25.33 3.98
N GLU A 204 -15.12 -24.80 2.93
CA GLU A 204 -16.41 -25.34 2.43
C GLU A 204 -16.27 -26.78 1.91
N GLU A 205 -15.10 -27.11 1.36
CA GLU A 205 -14.78 -28.45 0.83
C GLU A 205 -14.12 -29.36 1.89
N ALA A 206 -13.79 -28.84 3.07
CA ALA A 206 -12.99 -29.54 4.08
C ALA A 206 -13.74 -30.70 4.77
N ASP A 207 -13.07 -31.84 4.89
CA ASP A 207 -13.46 -32.94 5.77
C ASP A 207 -12.42 -33.14 6.90
N PRO A 208 -12.74 -33.90 7.97
CA PRO A 208 -11.84 -34.09 9.12
C PRO A 208 -10.47 -34.69 8.78
N SER A 209 -10.33 -35.38 7.64
CA SER A 209 -9.07 -35.96 7.17
C SER A 209 -8.17 -34.93 6.45
N MET A 210 -8.70 -33.74 6.14
CA MET A 210 -8.00 -32.71 5.37
C MET A 210 -7.28 -31.66 6.21
N LEU A 211 -7.35 -31.70 7.55
CA LEU A 211 -6.73 -30.69 8.44
C LEU A 211 -5.23 -30.46 8.17
N GLU A 212 -4.43 -31.52 8.01
CA GLU A 212 -3.01 -31.38 7.66
C GLU A 212 -2.81 -30.86 6.22
N ARG A 213 -3.71 -31.22 5.30
CA ARG A 213 -3.67 -30.76 3.90
C ARG A 213 -4.03 -29.28 3.77
N ILE A 214 -4.92 -28.77 4.61
CA ILE A 214 -5.33 -27.36 4.60
C ILE A 214 -4.13 -26.45 4.83
N ASN A 215 -3.29 -26.76 5.81
CA ASN A 215 -2.08 -25.98 6.08
C ASN A 215 -1.09 -26.01 4.91
N MET A 216 -0.91 -27.18 4.27
CA MET A 216 -0.05 -27.31 3.09
C MET A 216 -0.59 -26.54 1.88
N LEU A 217 -1.90 -26.61 1.63
CA LEU A 217 -2.56 -25.91 0.53
C LEU A 217 -2.52 -24.40 0.73
N ARG A 218 -2.78 -23.93 1.95
CA ARG A 218 -2.63 -22.52 2.32
C ARG A 218 -1.20 -22.03 2.15
N TYR A 219 -0.20 -22.83 2.53
CA TYR A 219 1.20 -22.49 2.33
C TYR A 219 1.55 -22.40 0.83
N ALA A 220 1.10 -23.37 0.03
CA ALA A 220 1.31 -23.37 -1.42
C ALA A 220 0.60 -22.19 -2.11
N GLU A 221 -0.60 -21.83 -1.66
CA GLU A 221 -1.31 -20.66 -2.19
C GLU A 221 -0.60 -19.36 -1.84
N LYS A 222 -0.05 -19.25 -0.62
CA LYS A 222 0.78 -18.10 -0.26
C LYS A 222 1.97 -17.95 -1.21
N ASP A 223 2.67 -19.04 -1.49
CA ASP A 223 3.79 -19.04 -2.44
C ASP A 223 3.34 -18.65 -3.85
N ARG A 224 2.24 -19.24 -4.33
CA ARG A 224 1.68 -18.89 -5.64
C ARG A 224 1.40 -17.39 -5.73
N LEU A 225 0.73 -16.82 -4.73
CA LEU A 225 0.38 -15.40 -4.67
C LEU A 225 1.62 -14.49 -4.65
N MET A 226 2.67 -14.85 -3.89
CA MET A 226 3.89 -14.04 -3.80
C MET A 226 4.71 -14.03 -5.10
N PHE A 227 4.80 -15.17 -5.79
CA PHE A 227 5.77 -15.36 -6.87
C PHE A 227 5.18 -15.34 -8.28
N THR A 228 3.88 -15.60 -8.44
CA THR A 228 3.32 -15.88 -9.78
C THR A 228 2.08 -15.08 -10.13
N VAL A 229 1.45 -14.44 -9.16
CA VAL A 229 0.15 -13.79 -9.37
C VAL A 229 0.33 -12.28 -9.44
N PRO A 230 0.02 -11.65 -10.59
CA PRO A 230 0.09 -10.21 -10.71
C PRO A 230 -1.02 -9.51 -9.92
N SER A 231 -0.68 -8.33 -9.40
CA SER A 231 -1.60 -7.41 -8.73
C SER A 231 -2.52 -6.71 -9.75
N ALA A 232 -3.70 -6.30 -9.28
CA ALA A 232 -4.55 -5.36 -10.01
C ALA A 232 -3.87 -3.97 -10.22
N LEU A 233 -2.79 -3.69 -9.49
CA LEU A 233 -1.92 -2.53 -9.69
C LEU A 233 -1.02 -2.75 -10.92
N GLY A 234 -1.57 -2.53 -12.12
CA GLY A 234 -0.79 -2.55 -13.36
C GLY A 234 -0.29 -3.91 -13.82
N ALA A 235 -0.82 -5.01 -13.27
CA ALA A 235 -0.27 -6.36 -13.48
C ALA A 235 1.16 -6.54 -12.98
N LEU A 236 1.59 -5.73 -12.01
CA LEU A 236 2.89 -5.87 -11.34
C LEU A 236 2.94 -7.14 -10.47
N LEU A 237 4.04 -7.88 -10.56
CA LEU A 237 4.34 -8.94 -9.60
C LEU A 237 4.95 -8.32 -8.34
N PRO A 238 4.58 -8.78 -7.14
CA PRO A 238 5.19 -8.30 -5.89
C PRO A 238 6.72 -8.46 -5.87
N LEU A 239 7.22 -9.57 -6.43
CA LEU A 239 8.66 -9.82 -6.57
C LEU A 239 9.34 -8.77 -7.45
N ASP A 240 8.71 -8.35 -8.56
CA ASP A 240 9.27 -7.34 -9.47
C ASP A 240 9.33 -5.97 -8.78
N VAL A 241 8.33 -5.64 -7.97
CA VAL A 241 8.32 -4.40 -7.19
C VAL A 241 9.45 -4.40 -6.15
N TRP A 242 9.61 -5.49 -5.41
CA TRP A 242 10.73 -5.65 -4.48
C TRP A 242 12.09 -5.54 -5.18
N ALA A 243 12.25 -6.22 -6.33
CA ALA A 243 13.47 -6.15 -7.13
C ALA A 243 13.74 -4.73 -7.65
N GLY A 244 12.70 -3.99 -8.04
CA GLY A 244 12.81 -2.59 -8.45
C GLY A 244 13.32 -1.69 -7.33
N VAL A 245 12.84 -1.89 -6.09
CA VAL A 245 13.32 -1.10 -4.94
C VAL A 245 14.80 -1.34 -4.67
N LEU A 246 15.30 -2.55 -4.94
CA LEU A 246 16.72 -2.86 -4.80
C LEU A 246 17.60 -2.20 -5.87
N THR A 247 17.08 -2.02 -7.08
CA THR A 247 17.85 -1.47 -8.22
C THR A 247 17.86 0.05 -8.24
N ASP A 248 16.81 0.69 -7.70
CA ASP A 248 16.66 2.16 -7.68
C ASP A 248 17.33 2.83 -6.47
N LYS A 249 17.79 2.04 -5.48
CA LYS A 249 18.72 2.54 -4.46
C LYS A 249 20.03 2.94 -5.17
N PRO A 250 20.55 4.17 -4.99
CA PRO A 250 21.84 4.53 -5.55
C PRO A 250 22.87 3.53 -5.05
N ARG A 251 23.41 2.71 -5.97
CA ARG A 251 24.60 1.91 -5.67
C ARG A 251 25.66 2.91 -5.26
N ASP A 252 26.15 2.80 -4.03
CA ASP A 252 27.24 3.65 -3.54
C ASP A 252 28.27 3.84 -4.66
N SER A 253 28.32 5.07 -5.18
CA SER A 253 29.24 5.51 -6.23
C SER A 253 30.72 5.42 -5.82
N ALA A 254 31.01 4.84 -4.65
CA ALA A 254 32.33 4.51 -4.16
C ALA A 254 32.93 3.24 -4.80
N LEU A 255 32.16 2.38 -5.46
CA LEU A 255 32.67 1.13 -6.07
C LEU A 255 32.93 1.20 -7.59
N LEU A 256 32.67 2.34 -8.24
CA LEU A 256 32.89 2.53 -9.69
C LEU A 256 34.03 3.49 -10.06
N LEU A 257 34.80 3.97 -9.08
CA LEU A 257 36.05 4.72 -9.29
C LEU A 257 37.30 3.96 -8.82
N GLY A 258 37.18 2.64 -8.71
CA GLY A 258 38.26 1.76 -8.29
C GLY A 258 38.57 0.66 -9.31
N LEU A 259 38.69 0.99 -10.60
CA LEU A 259 39.48 0.28 -11.63
C LEU A 259 39.73 1.21 -12.83
#